data_AF-A0A182JER6-F1
#
_entry.id   AF-A0A182JER6-F1
#
_cell.length_a   1.000
_cell.length_b   1.000
_cell.length_c   1.000
_cell.angle_alpha   90.00
_cell.angle_beta   90.00
_cell.angle_gamma   90.00
#
_symmetry.space_group_name_H-M   'P 1'
#
loop_
_entity.id
_entity.type
_entity.pdbx_description
1 polymer ?
#
loop_
_entity_poly.entity_id
_entity_poly.type
_entity_poly.pdbx_seq_one_letter_code
_entity_poly.pdbx_strand_id
1 'polypeptide(L)'
;MAQKGETVNEIIVLCEGYSRYADGEPPGGADGEEGSEAAAAGDVMLANCTCTLIKGPDCNVIVDTMTPWDGDLLLRRLQEHQLHPDDIDYVVSTHGHSDHLGNNNLFLRAKRHIVGTNISQRNRYYIHDFNAGK
;
A
#
# COMPACT_ATOMS: atom_id res chain seq x y z
N MET A 1 -40.73 8.94 4.66
CA MET A 1 -39.79 7.80 4.45
C MET A 1 -38.57 8.37 3.75
N ALA A 2 -37.42 8.44 4.43
CA ALA A 2 -36.18 8.88 3.79
C ALA A 2 -35.70 7.77 2.85
N GLN A 3 -35.37 8.12 1.60
CA GLN A 3 -34.73 7.19 0.67
C GLN A 3 -33.39 6.78 1.26
N LYS A 4 -33.19 5.47 1.46
CA LYS A 4 -31.90 4.91 1.86
C LYS A 4 -31.01 5.01 0.62
N GLY A 5 -30.19 6.05 0.55
CA GLY A 5 -29.24 6.23 -0.56
C GLY A 5 -28.39 4.97 -0.71
N GLU A 6 -28.20 4.50 -1.95
CA GLU A 6 -27.33 3.37 -2.24
C GLU A 6 -25.92 3.70 -1.73
N THR A 7 -25.43 2.91 -0.79
CA THR A 7 -24.05 3.01 -0.30
C THR A 7 -23.14 2.38 -1.34
N VAL A 8 -22.37 3.20 -2.04
CA VAL A 8 -21.43 2.77 -3.08
C VAL A 8 -20.03 2.65 -2.47
N ASN A 9 -19.23 1.71 -2.97
CA ASN A 9 -17.82 1.63 -2.61
C ASN A 9 -17.03 2.74 -3.31
N GLU A 10 -16.17 3.42 -2.59
CA GLU A 10 -15.27 4.45 -3.12
C GLU A 10 -13.84 3.91 -3.18
N ILE A 11 -13.14 4.17 -4.29
CA ILE A 11 -11.71 3.87 -4.44
C ILE A 11 -10.99 5.21 -4.55
N ILE A 12 -10.05 5.45 -3.63
CA ILE A 12 -9.40 6.74 -3.45
C ILE A 12 -7.89 6.52 -3.42
N VAL A 13 -7.17 7.19 -4.30
CA VAL A 13 -5.70 7.19 -4.30
C VAL A 13 -5.22 8.23 -3.28
N LEU A 14 -4.69 7.78 -2.14
CA LEU A 14 -4.13 8.63 -1.10
C LEU A 14 -2.73 9.15 -1.47
N CYS A 15 -1.97 8.36 -2.24
CA CYS A 15 -0.68 8.74 -2.82
C CYS A 15 -0.47 7.97 -4.13
N GLU A 16 0.01 8.63 -5.19
CA GLU A 16 0.31 7.96 -6.46
C GLU A 16 1.61 7.14 -6.41
N GLY A 17 2.51 7.48 -5.50
CA GLY A 17 3.81 6.83 -5.37
C GLY A 17 4.85 7.35 -6.36
N TYR A 18 6.08 6.84 -6.26
CA TYR A 18 7.18 7.11 -7.18
C TYR A 18 8.24 6.02 -7.14
N SER A 19 8.97 5.86 -8.24
CA SER A 19 10.20 5.06 -8.29
C SER A 19 11.15 5.71 -9.29
N ARG A 20 12.33 6.09 -8.84
CA ARG A 20 13.34 6.77 -9.68
C ARG A 20 14.74 6.58 -9.12
N TYR A 21 15.75 6.70 -9.98
CA TYR A 21 17.14 6.78 -9.56
C TYR A 21 17.37 8.09 -8.80
N ALA A 22 18.16 8.04 -7.72
CA ALA A 22 18.46 9.21 -6.91
C ALA A 22 19.16 10.32 -7.72
N ASP A 23 20.01 9.93 -8.68
CA ASP A 23 20.77 10.83 -9.54
C ASP A 23 20.05 11.18 -10.86
N GLY A 24 18.78 10.80 -11.00
CA GLY A 24 17.89 11.28 -12.05
C GLY A 24 17.89 10.48 -13.37
N GLU A 25 18.97 9.77 -13.71
CA GLU A 25 19.03 8.92 -14.90
C GLU A 25 19.32 7.45 -14.56
N PRO A 26 18.67 6.49 -15.23
CA PRO A 26 19.09 5.09 -15.17
C PRO A 26 20.50 4.95 -15.77
N PRO A 27 21.29 3.96 -15.32
CA PRO A 27 22.49 3.56 -16.05
C PRO A 27 22.07 3.15 -17.48
N GLY A 28 22.54 3.91 -18.48
CA GLY A 28 22.30 3.60 -19.91
C GLY A 28 21.36 4.53 -20.69
N GLY A 29 20.88 5.65 -20.13
CA GLY A 29 20.10 6.64 -20.89
C GLY A 29 18.59 6.39 -20.97
N ALA A 30 17.83 7.40 -21.40
CA ALA A 30 16.35 7.43 -21.35
C ALA A 30 15.64 6.64 -22.46
N ASP A 31 16.40 6.15 -23.42
CA ASP A 31 15.95 5.65 -24.73
C ASP A 31 15.92 4.12 -24.85
N GLY A 32 16.22 3.39 -23.76
CA GLY A 32 15.91 1.97 -23.66
C GLY A 32 16.50 1.12 -24.79
N GLU A 33 17.68 1.49 -25.32
CA GLU A 33 18.39 0.60 -26.22
C GLU A 33 18.66 -0.71 -25.50
N GLU A 34 18.13 -1.81 -26.07
CA GLU A 34 18.29 -3.18 -25.60
C GLU A 34 19.78 -3.54 -25.56
N GLY A 35 20.39 -3.24 -24.41
CA GLY A 35 21.81 -3.44 -24.14
C GLY A 35 22.25 -2.78 -22.83
N SER A 36 21.32 -2.41 -21.94
CA SER A 36 21.65 -1.70 -20.71
C SER A 36 22.56 -2.55 -19.81
N GLU A 37 23.70 -1.98 -19.41
CA GLU A 37 24.46 -2.53 -18.29
C GLU A 37 23.49 -2.61 -17.11
N ALA A 38 23.27 -3.83 -16.59
CA ALA A 38 22.40 -4.06 -15.45
C ALA A 38 22.77 -3.08 -14.32
N ALA A 39 21.76 -2.55 -13.62
CA ALA A 39 21.94 -1.63 -12.49
C ALA A 39 23.18 -2.00 -11.70
N ALA A 40 24.15 -1.08 -11.66
CA ALA A 40 25.44 -1.37 -11.09
C ALA A 40 25.28 -1.54 -9.58
N ALA A 41 26.10 -2.41 -8.99
CA ALA A 41 26.15 -2.52 -7.54
C ALA A 41 26.56 -1.16 -6.94
N GLY A 42 25.61 -0.48 -6.29
CA GLY A 42 25.81 0.86 -5.72
C GLY A 42 24.77 1.89 -6.14
N ASP A 43 23.98 1.62 -7.18
CA ASP A 43 22.92 2.54 -7.60
C ASP A 43 21.82 2.65 -6.55
N VAL A 44 21.45 3.89 -6.22
CA VAL A 44 20.42 4.18 -5.21
C VAL A 44 19.11 4.52 -5.91
N MET A 45 18.10 3.71 -5.62
CA MET A 45 16.71 3.98 -6.02
C MET A 45 15.96 4.66 -4.88
N LEU A 46 15.23 5.72 -5.22
CA LEU A 46 14.22 6.32 -4.36
C LEU A 46 12.88 5.72 -4.75
N ALA A 47 12.21 5.07 -3.80
CA ALA A 47 10.91 4.46 -4.02
C ALA A 47 9.95 4.70 -2.85
N ASN A 48 8.70 4.94 -3.18
CA ASN A 48 7.55 4.63 -2.34
C ASN A 48 6.47 3.97 -3.22
N CYS A 49 5.38 3.51 -2.62
CA CYS A 49 4.29 2.89 -3.36
C CYS A 49 3.12 3.85 -3.60
N THR A 50 2.25 3.47 -4.53
CA THR A 50 0.87 3.97 -4.51
C THR A 50 0.19 3.51 -3.22
N CYS A 51 -0.56 4.39 -2.57
CA CYS A 51 -1.39 4.03 -1.41
C CYS A 51 -2.86 4.29 -1.76
N THR A 52 -3.69 3.26 -1.65
CA THR A 52 -5.10 3.32 -2.04
C THR A 52 -6.01 2.98 -0.86
N LEU A 53 -7.04 3.79 -0.65
CA LEU A 53 -8.14 3.52 0.27
C LEU A 53 -9.34 3.01 -0.52
N ILE A 54 -9.89 1.87 -0.10
CA ILE A 54 -11.18 1.37 -0.54
C ILE A 54 -12.15 1.54 0.63
N LYS A 55 -13.10 2.46 0.48
CA LYS A 55 -14.09 2.81 1.51
C LYS A 55 -15.43 2.18 1.16
N GLY A 56 -15.91 1.28 2.00
CA GLY A 56 -17.23 0.68 1.92
C GLY A 56 -18.09 1.07 3.13
N PRO A 57 -19.40 0.78 3.10
CA PRO A 57 -20.30 1.10 4.21
C PRO A 57 -19.93 0.40 5.54
N ASP A 58 -19.40 -0.83 5.45
CA ASP A 58 -19.11 -1.69 6.61
C ASP A 58 -17.65 -2.17 6.66
N CYS A 59 -16.81 -1.69 5.72
CA CYS A 59 -15.44 -2.18 5.56
C CYS A 59 -14.55 -1.13 4.91
N ASN A 60 -13.47 -0.76 5.58
CA ASN A 60 -12.41 0.07 5.02
C ASN A 60 -11.15 -0.79 4.80
N VAL A 61 -10.61 -0.75 3.59
CA VAL A 61 -9.38 -1.45 3.22
C VAL A 61 -8.34 -0.41 2.81
N ILE A 62 -7.13 -0.53 3.32
CA ILE A 62 -5.98 0.21 2.81
C ILE A 62 -5.04 -0.73 2.07
N VAL A 63 -4.63 -0.34 0.87
CA VAL A 63 -3.73 -1.09 0.00
C VAL A 63 -2.40 -0.35 -0.11
N ASP A 64 -1.35 -1.02 0.35
CA ASP A 64 -0.01 -0.53 0.63
C ASP A 64 0.04 0.70 1.57
N THR A 65 1.15 0.87 2.29
CA THR A 65 1.24 1.88 3.36
C THR A 65 2.48 2.77 3.27
N MET A 66 3.07 2.88 2.08
CA MET A 66 4.25 3.71 1.78
C MET A 66 5.46 3.35 2.68
N THR A 67 6.48 4.22 2.70
CA THR A 67 7.68 4.02 3.50
C THR A 67 7.45 4.43 4.97
N PRO A 68 8.28 3.98 5.94
CA PRO A 68 8.16 4.41 7.33
C PRO A 68 8.26 5.93 7.57
N TRP A 69 8.77 6.70 6.60
CA TRP A 69 8.89 8.15 6.69
C TRP A 69 7.61 8.88 6.25
N ASP A 70 6.69 8.18 5.59
CA ASP A 70 5.46 8.76 5.05
C ASP A 70 4.28 8.74 6.04
N GLY A 71 4.50 8.32 7.30
CA GLY A 71 3.45 8.13 8.30
C GLY A 71 2.58 9.37 8.52
N ASP A 72 3.19 10.54 8.70
CA ASP A 72 2.46 11.80 8.90
C ASP A 72 1.64 12.20 7.68
N LEU A 73 2.14 11.92 6.48
CA LEU A 73 1.40 12.14 5.24
C LEU A 73 0.19 11.20 5.18
N LEU A 74 0.40 9.90 5.46
CA LEU A 74 -0.66 8.91 5.44
C LEU A 74 -1.79 9.24 6.42
N LEU A 75 -1.45 9.62 7.65
CA LEU A 75 -2.42 10.03 8.67
C LEU A 75 -3.24 11.24 8.22
N ARG A 76 -2.59 12.24 7.63
CA ARG A 76 -3.26 13.43 7.08
C ARG A 76 -4.23 13.07 5.96
N ARG A 77 -3.80 12.23 5.01
CA ARG A 77 -4.65 11.78 3.89
C ARG A 77 -5.87 11.00 4.39
N LEU A 78 -5.71 10.12 5.39
CA LEU A 78 -6.85 9.44 6.02
C LEU A 78 -7.81 10.43 6.68
N GLN A 79 -7.28 11.42 7.39
CA GLN A 79 -8.08 12.45 8.06
C GLN A 79 -8.90 13.30 7.07
N GLU A 80 -8.36 13.61 5.88
CA GLU A 80 -9.08 14.30 4.80
C GLU A 80 -10.37 13.53 4.41
N HIS A 81 -10.33 12.20 4.51
CA HIS A 81 -11.48 11.30 4.29
C HIS A 81 -12.27 10.94 5.56
N GLN A 82 -12.01 11.67 6.66
CA GLN A 82 -12.62 11.51 7.98
C GLN A 82 -12.43 10.12 8.60
N LEU A 83 -11.24 9.54 8.43
CA LEU A 83 -10.89 8.24 9.02
C LEU A 83 -9.69 8.37 9.97
N HIS A 84 -9.76 7.65 11.08
CA HIS A 84 -8.63 7.33 11.94
C HIS A 84 -8.03 5.97 11.51
N PRO A 85 -6.73 5.67 11.75
CA PRO A 85 -6.16 4.35 11.43
C PRO A 85 -6.92 3.17 12.04
N ASP A 86 -7.53 3.39 13.20
CA ASP A 86 -8.35 2.38 13.88
C ASP A 86 -9.66 2.04 13.16
N ASP A 87 -10.10 2.88 12.22
CA ASP A 87 -11.28 2.66 11.39
C ASP A 87 -10.97 1.79 10.16
N ILE A 88 -9.71 1.40 9.95
CA ILE A 88 -9.29 0.50 8.87
C ILE A 88 -9.46 -0.96 9.30
N ASP A 89 -10.24 -1.70 8.53
CA ASP A 89 -10.55 -3.11 8.78
C ASP A 89 -9.47 -4.05 8.24
N TYR A 90 -8.91 -3.74 7.07
CA TYR A 90 -7.91 -4.58 6.41
C TYR A 90 -6.76 -3.75 5.89
N VAL A 91 -5.55 -4.23 6.12
CA VAL A 91 -4.32 -3.67 5.56
C VAL A 91 -3.75 -4.69 4.59
N VAL A 92 -3.64 -4.32 3.32
CA VAL A 92 -3.16 -5.20 2.25
C VAL A 92 -1.88 -4.61 1.67
N SER A 93 -0.73 -5.15 2.04
CA SER A 93 0.52 -4.87 1.34
C SER A 93 0.67 -5.87 0.19
N THR A 94 0.90 -5.38 -1.02
CA THR A 94 1.08 -6.19 -2.22
C THR A 94 2.23 -7.20 -2.06
N HIS A 95 3.32 -6.79 -1.41
CA HIS A 95 4.46 -7.65 -1.08
C HIS A 95 5.30 -7.08 0.09
N GLY A 96 6.42 -7.75 0.39
CA GLY A 96 7.22 -7.55 1.59
C GLY A 96 8.30 -6.46 1.53
N HIS A 97 8.34 -5.60 0.51
CA HIS A 97 9.30 -4.50 0.48
C HIS A 97 8.89 -3.36 1.42
N SER A 98 9.89 -2.69 2.00
CA SER A 98 9.70 -1.70 3.07
C SER A 98 8.89 -0.47 2.64
N ASP A 99 8.87 -0.19 1.35
CA ASP A 99 8.14 0.90 0.73
C ASP A 99 6.66 0.60 0.49
N HIS A 100 6.20 -0.64 0.71
CA HIS A 100 4.80 -1.07 0.62
C HIS A 100 4.16 -1.38 1.99
N LEU A 101 4.96 -1.59 3.03
CA LEU A 101 4.50 -1.98 4.36
C LEU A 101 4.99 -1.06 5.49
N GLY A 102 5.63 0.05 5.14
CA GLY A 102 6.37 0.89 6.06
C GLY A 102 5.56 1.46 7.21
N ASN A 103 4.24 1.64 7.02
CA ASN A 103 3.33 2.15 8.06
C ASN A 103 2.27 1.13 8.50
N ASN A 104 2.48 -0.17 8.27
CA ASN A 104 1.55 -1.20 8.74
C ASN A 104 1.31 -1.16 10.26
N ASN A 105 2.28 -0.62 11.01
CA ASN A 105 2.21 -0.41 12.45
C ASN A 105 1.21 0.68 12.89
N LEU A 106 0.70 1.52 11.98
CA LEU A 106 -0.33 2.51 12.32
C LEU A 106 -1.71 1.85 12.51
N PHE A 107 -1.93 0.68 11.90
CA PHE A 107 -3.26 0.05 11.76
C PHE A 107 -3.44 -1.15 12.69
N LEU A 108 -3.10 -1.01 13.97
CA LEU A 108 -3.03 -2.16 14.90
C LEU A 108 -4.38 -2.79 15.26
N ARG A 109 -5.49 -2.10 14.95
CA ARG A 109 -6.85 -2.58 15.17
C ARG A 109 -7.46 -3.28 13.97
N ALA A 110 -6.77 -3.30 12.82
CA ALA A 110 -7.22 -4.03 11.65
C ALA A 110 -7.51 -5.50 11.99
N LYS A 111 -8.56 -6.03 11.35
CA LYS A 111 -8.97 -7.42 11.47
C LYS A 111 -7.85 -8.32 10.95
N ARG A 112 -7.22 -7.97 9.82
CA ARG A 112 -6.08 -8.69 9.25
C ARG A 112 -5.09 -7.73 8.58
N HIS A 113 -3.82 -8.09 8.67
CA HIS A 113 -2.76 -7.63 7.78
C HIS A 113 -2.47 -8.75 6.78
N ILE A 114 -2.49 -8.41 5.50
CA ILE A 114 -2.22 -9.30 4.38
C ILE A 114 -0.98 -8.74 3.68
N VAL A 115 0.12 -9.51 3.62
CA VAL A 115 1.36 -9.10 2.96
C VAL A 115 1.74 -10.16 1.93
N GLY A 116 1.51 -9.86 0.65
CA GLY A 116 1.51 -10.87 -0.41
C GLY A 116 0.54 -12.01 -0.08
N THR A 117 1.06 -13.23 0.08
CA THR A 117 0.28 -14.41 0.46
C THR A 117 0.22 -14.66 1.97
N ASN A 118 0.79 -13.78 2.81
CA ASN A 118 0.81 -13.96 4.25
C ASN A 118 -0.38 -13.24 4.90
N ILE A 119 -1.31 -13.98 5.49
CA ILE A 119 -2.43 -13.42 6.24
C ILE A 119 -2.12 -13.51 7.74
N SER A 120 -2.20 -12.39 8.45
CA SER A 120 -1.91 -12.34 9.88
C SER A 120 -2.86 -11.46 10.68
N GLN A 121 -2.95 -11.72 11.98
CA GLN A 121 -3.52 -10.83 12.98
C GLN A 121 -2.63 -10.91 14.21
N ARG A 122 -1.88 -9.83 14.49
CA ARG A 122 -0.84 -9.83 15.53
C ARG A 122 0.16 -10.97 15.27
N ASN A 123 0.32 -11.88 16.22
CA ASN A 123 1.21 -13.03 16.13
C ASN A 123 0.54 -14.30 15.60
N ARG A 124 -0.68 -14.22 15.06
CA ARG A 124 -1.41 -15.35 14.47
C ARG A 124 -1.32 -15.27 12.95
N TYR A 125 -0.78 -16.31 12.32
CA TYR A 125 -0.76 -16.47 10.87
C TYR A 125 -1.84 -17.46 10.44
N TYR A 126 -2.50 -17.15 9.33
CA TYR A 126 -3.58 -17.95 8.77
C TYR A 126 -3.09 -18.56 7.46
N ILE A 127 -3.14 -19.89 7.37
CA ILE A 127 -2.81 -20.62 6.15
C ILE A 127 -4.03 -20.57 5.24
N HIS A 128 -3.86 -19.97 4.06
CA HIS A 128 -4.85 -19.99 3.00
C HIS A 128 -4.21 -20.56 1.74
N ASP A 129 -4.89 -21.51 1.11
CA ASP A 129 -4.43 -22.10 -0.14
C ASP A 129 -4.86 -21.21 -1.31
N PHE A 130 -4.02 -20.24 -1.65
CA PHE A 130 -4.24 -19.35 -2.79
C PHE A 130 -4.27 -20.08 -4.13
N ASN A 131 -3.75 -21.32 -4.21
CA ASN A 131 -3.79 -22.12 -5.45
C ASN A 131 -5.12 -22.86 -5.63
N ALA A 132 -5.97 -22.91 -4.61
CA ALA A 132 -7.25 -23.62 -4.68
C ALA A 132 -8.27 -22.94 -5.62
N GLY A 133 -8.07 -21.66 -5.96
CA GLY A 133 -8.97 -20.90 -6.86
C GLY A 133 -10.40 -20.75 -6.34
N LYS A 134 -10.58 -20.71 -5.01
CA LYS A 134 -11.88 -20.66 -4.33
C LYS A 134 -12.14 -19.31 -3.68
#